data_AF-A0A1G1GDS1-F1
#
_entry.id   AF-A0A1G1GDS1-F1
#
_cell.length_a   1.000
_cell.length_b   1.000
_cell.length_c   1.000
_cell.angle_alpha   90.00
_cell.angle_beta   90.00
_cell.angle_gamma   90.00
#
_symmetry.space_group_name_H-M   'P 1'
#
loop_
_entity.id
_entity.type
_entity.pdbx_description
1 polymer ?
#
loop_
_entity_poly.entity_id
_entity_poly.type
_entity_poly.pdbx_seq_one_letter_code
_entity_poly.pdbx_strand_id
1 'polypeptide(L)' 'MYIADTRTWYLERILRLIAGIFVAGSVVLGFTVNSAWFYFSGFVGVMLTIFALTGFCPMSIILYVFGARERCKC' A
#
# COMPACT_ATOMS: atom_id res chain seq x y z
N MET A 1 0.15 -23.53 8.09
CA MET A 1 1.25 -22.54 8.21
C MET A 1 1.32 -21.79 6.87
N TYR A 2 0.78 -20.57 6.74
CA TYR A 2 0.87 -19.81 5.49
C TYR A 2 2.22 -19.07 5.43
N ILE A 3 3.31 -19.81 5.40
CA ILE A 3 4.62 -19.21 5.13
C ILE A 3 4.62 -18.83 3.65
N ALA A 4 4.43 -17.54 3.38
CA ALA A 4 4.56 -17.00 2.03
C ALA A 4 6.02 -17.12 1.61
N ASP A 5 6.27 -17.87 0.54
CA ASP A 5 7.61 -18.07 -0.02
C ASP A 5 8.26 -16.71 -0.33
N THR A 6 9.49 -16.51 0.17
CA THR A 6 10.24 -15.24 0.13
C THR A 6 11.27 -15.21 -0.99
N ARG A 7 11.32 -16.26 -1.84
CA ARG A 7 12.32 -16.35 -2.92
C ARG A 7 11.97 -15.48 -4.12
N THR A 8 10.74 -14.96 -4.19
CA THR A 8 10.29 -14.07 -5.28
C THR A 8 9.57 -12.83 -4.73
N TRP A 9 9.94 -11.66 -5.27
CA TRP A 9 9.33 -10.39 -4.93
C TRP A 9 8.00 -10.23 -5.67
N TYR A 10 6.94 -10.77 -5.09
CA TYR A 10 5.58 -10.66 -5.63
C TYR A 10 5.01 -9.24 -5.46
N LEU A 11 4.24 -8.79 -6.46
CA LEU A 11 3.53 -7.50 -6.45
C LEU A 11 2.73 -7.31 -5.15
N GLU A 12 1.94 -8.32 -4.76
CA GLU A 12 1.11 -8.30 -3.55
C GLU A 12 1.91 -8.16 -2.24
N ARG A 13 3.14 -8.72 -2.22
CA ARG A 13 4.03 -8.66 -1.06
C ARG A 13 4.66 -7.27 -0.91
N ILE A 14 5.07 -6.67 -2.02
CA ILE A 14 5.58 -5.29 -2.05
C ILE A 14 4.45 -4.31 -1.68
N LEU A 15 3.25 -4.51 -2.24
CA LEU A 15 2.06 -3.71 -1.90
C LEU A 15 1.74 -3.75 -0.40
N ARG A 16 1.74 -4.93 0.24
CA ARG A 16 1.50 -5.06 1.69
C ARG A 16 2.57 -4.38 2.53
N LEU A 17 3.84 -4.49 2.14
CA LEU A 17 4.96 -3.84 2.83
C LEU A 17 4.86 -2.31 2.73
N ILE A 18 4.66 -1.79 1.52
CA ILE A 18 4.55 -0.36 1.27
C ILE A 18 3.31 0.20 1.95
N ALA A 19 2.16 -0.46 1.87
CA ALA A 19 0.94 -0.03 2.57
C ALA A 19 1.17 0.09 4.08
N GLY A 20 1.84 -0.90 4.70
CA GLY A 20 2.18 -0.85 6.12
C GLY A 20 3.09 0.31 6.49
N ILE A 21 4.18 0.51 5.74
CA ILE A 21 5.14 1.60 5.98
C ILE A 21 4.49 2.97 5.76
N PHE A 22 3.64 3.10 4.74
CA PHE A 22 2.98 4.36 4.42
C PHE A 22 1.98 4.76 5.51
N VAL A 23 1.20 3.80 6.04
CA VAL A 23 0.29 4.04 7.17
C VAL A 23 1.06 4.36 8.44
N ALA A 24 2.09 3.58 8.76
CA ALA A 24 2.94 3.84 9.94
C ALA A 24 3.63 5.22 9.86
N GLY A 25 4.16 5.56 8.68
CA GLY A 25 4.74 6.88 8.40
C GLY A 25 3.70 7.98 8.60
N SER A 26 2.50 7.83 8.04
CA SER A 26 1.41 8.81 8.18
C SER A 26 1.02 9.06 9.64
N VAL A 27 0.98 8.00 10.46
CA VAL A 27 0.66 8.12 11.90
C VAL A 27 1.77 8.85 12.65
N VAL A 28 3.03 8.46 12.47
CA VAL A 28 4.19 9.11 13.14
C VAL A 28 4.26 10.59 12.80
N LEU A 29 4.02 10.90 11.53
CA LEU A 29 3.95 12.26 11.03
C LEU A 29 2.79 13.00 11.70
N GLY A 30 1.59 12.42 11.74
CA GLY A 30 0.40 13.00 12.39
C GLY A 30 0.62 13.43 13.84
N PHE A 31 1.47 12.72 14.59
CA PHE A 31 1.88 13.11 15.94
C PHE A 31 2.88 14.27 15.99
N THR A 32 3.67 14.50 14.94
CA THR A 32 4.83 15.41 14.95
C THR A 32 4.53 16.81 14.40
N VAL A 33 3.64 16.97 13.42
CA VAL A 33 3.53 18.26 12.68
C VAL A 33 2.27 19.09 12.99
N ASN A 34 1.05 18.53 13.02
CA ASN A 34 -0.18 19.23 13.46
C ASN A 34 -1.45 18.35 13.35
N SER A 35 -2.52 18.64 14.11
CA SER A 35 -3.84 17.96 14.00
C SER A 35 -4.46 18.04 12.59
N ALA A 36 -4.08 19.02 11.78
CA ALA A 36 -4.52 19.11 10.39
C ALA A 36 -4.07 17.90 9.53
N TRP A 37 -3.02 17.18 9.96
CA TRP A 37 -2.52 16.03 9.22
C TRP A 37 -3.40 14.79 9.32
N PHE A 38 -4.31 14.75 10.31
CA PHE A 38 -5.34 13.71 10.41
C PHE A 38 -6.28 13.71 9.20
N TYR A 39 -6.54 14.87 8.59
CA TYR A 39 -7.34 14.91 7.35
C TYR A 39 -6.63 14.22 6.19
N PHE A 40 -5.31 14.40 6.07
CA PHE A 40 -4.51 13.73 5.04
C PHE A 40 -4.39 12.23 5.29
N SER A 41 -4.18 11.83 6.56
CA SER A 41 -4.16 10.42 6.96
C SER A 41 -5.53 9.76 6.78
N GLY A 42 -6.62 10.48 7.04
CA GLY A 42 -7.98 10.01 6.81
C GLY A 42 -8.28 9.82 5.33
N PHE A 43 -7.85 10.74 4.48
CA PHE A 43 -7.99 10.61 3.03
C PHE A 43 -7.22 9.39 2.49
N VAL A 44 -5.98 9.18 2.92
CA VAL A 44 -5.19 7.99 2.59
C VAL A 44 -5.87 6.70 3.07
N GLY A 45 -6.43 6.70 4.29
CA GLY A 45 -7.17 5.55 4.84
C GLY A 45 -8.46 5.23 4.07
N VAL A 46 -9.22 6.25 3.66
CA VAL A 46 -10.40 6.09 2.80
C VAL A 46 -9.99 5.51 1.44
N MET A 47 -8.91 6.01 0.84
CA MET A 47 -8.36 5.47 -0.41
C MET A 47 -7.99 3.98 -0.28
N LEU A 48 -7.43 3.58 0.87
CA LEU A 48 -7.09 2.18 1.18
C LEU A 48 -8.34 1.31 1.33
N THR A 49 -9.41 1.86 1.90
CA THR A 49 -10.70 1.17 2.06
C THR A 49 -11.37 0.98 0.71
N ILE A 50 -11.36 2.00 -0.14
CA ILE A 50 -11.83 1.91 -1.53
C ILE A 50 -10.97 0.91 -2.30
N PHE A 51 -9.66 0.83 -2.05
CA PHE A 51 -8.81 -0.20 -2.66
C PHE A 51 -9.24 -1.62 -2.27
N ALA A 52 -9.58 -1.85 -0.99
CA ALA A 52 -10.08 -3.15 -0.54
C ALA A 52 -11.43 -3.53 -1.15
N LEU A 53 -12.27 -2.54 -1.48
CA LEU A 53 -13.62 -2.74 -2.03
C LEU A 53 -13.62 -2.84 -3.57
N THR A 54 -12.87 -1.96 -4.24
CA THR A 54 -12.88 -1.80 -5.71
C THR A 54 -11.71 -2.52 -6.39
N GLY A 55 -10.66 -2.89 -5.64
CA GLY A 55 -9.45 -3.51 -6.18
C GLY A 55 -8.54 -2.55 -6.97
N PHE A 56 -8.86 -1.26 -7.02
CA PHE A 56 -8.10 -0.25 -7.77
C PHE A 56 -6.96 0.33 -6.92
N CYS A 57 -5.73 -0.19 -7.06
CA CYS A 57 -4.58 0.34 -6.34
C CYS A 57 -3.81 1.36 -7.21
N PRO A 58 -3.71 2.63 -6.83
CA PRO A 58 -2.78 3.53 -7.52
C PRO A 58 -1.33 3.04 -7.42
N MET A 59 -0.97 2.38 -6.32
CA MET A 59 0.33 1.76 -6.12
C MET A 59 0.62 0.59 -7.06
N SER A 60 -0.40 -0.20 -7.44
CA SER A 60 -0.21 -1.29 -8.40
C SER A 60 0.04 -0.73 -9.80
N ILE A 61 -0.64 0.35 -10.18
CA ILE A 61 -0.40 1.08 -11.44
C ILE A 61 1.02 1.67 -11.46
N ILE A 62 1.47 2.27 -10.35
CA ILE A 62 2.83 2.79 -10.21
C ILE A 62 3.86 1.67 -10.37
N LEU A 63 3.65 0.52 -9.71
CA LEU A 63 4.57 -0.62 -9.79
C LEU A 63 4.55 -1.29 -11.16
N TYR A 64 3.39 -1.30 -11.82
CA TYR A 64 3.24 -1.78 -13.20
C TYR A 64 4.06 -0.92 -14.16
N VAL A 65 4.01 0.40 -14.02
CA VAL A 65 4.84 1.35 -14.78
C VAL A 65 6.33 1.20 -14.45
N PHE A 66 6.67 0.90 -13.19
CA PHE A 66 8.05 0.66 -12.76
C PHE A 66 8.62 -0.71 -13.18
N GLY A 67 7.85 -1.51 -13.93
CA GLY A 67 8.31 -2.78 -14.49
C GLY A 67 8.34 -3.94 -13.49
N ALA A 68 7.65 -3.83 -12.35
CA ALA A 68 7.48 -4.96 -11.45
C ALA A 68 6.67 -6.05 -12.17
N ARG A 69 7.23 -7.25 -12.30
CA ARG A 69 6.58 -8.37 -12.98
C ARG A 69 5.30 -8.76 -12.24
N GLU A 70 4.16 -8.38 -12.81
CA GLU A 70 2.89 -9.02 -12.50
C GLU A 70 3.00 -10.46 -12.99
N ARG A 71 2.78 -11.43 -12.10
CA ARG A 71 2.58 -12.80 -12.54
C ARG A 71 1.20 -12.80 -13.19
N CYS A 72 1.12 -12.61 -14.51
CA CYS A 72 -0.08 -12.92 -15.28
C CYS A 72 -0.49 -14.35 -14.89
N LYS A 73 -1.61 -14.47 -14.16
CA LYS A 73 -2.33 -15.72 -14.08
C LYS A 73 -2.94 -15.93 -15.47
N CYS A 74 -2.46 -16.94 -16.19
CA CYS A 74 -3.28 -17.58 -17.23
C CYS A 74 -4.60 -18.05 -16.62
#